data_AF-A0A3B8XM46-F1
#
_entry.id   AF-A0A3B8XM46-F1
#
_cell.length_a   1.000
_cell.length_b   1.000
_cell.length_c   1.000
_cell.angle_alpha   90.00
_cell.angle_beta   90.00
_cell.angle_gamma   90.00
#
_symmetry.space_group_name_H-M   'P 1'
#
loop_
_entity.id
_entity.type
_entity.pdbx_description
1 polymer ?
#
loop_
_entity_poly.entity_id
_entity_poly.type
_entity_poly.pdbx_seq_one_letter_code
_entity_poly.pdbx_strand_id
1 'polypeptide(L)' 'PQTLKVDTIVVCAGQESADDALSLARSLGKPVHAIGGVDKPQQLDAVRAIEDGTRLALSL' A
#
# COMPACT_ATOMS: atom_id res chain seq x y z
N PRO A 1 36.01 -4.15 -0.86
CA PRO A 1 34.89 -4.07 0.12
C PRO A 1 35.14 -2.85 1.03
N GLN A 2 34.09 -2.10 1.37
CA GLN A 2 34.19 -0.92 2.23
C GLN A 2 33.25 -1.11 3.43
N THR A 3 33.74 -0.80 4.62
CA THR A 3 33.00 -0.96 5.89
C THR A 3 32.67 0.41 6.47
N LEU A 4 31.41 0.64 6.83
CA LEU A 4 30.96 1.86 7.50
C LEU A 4 30.87 1.61 9.01
N LYS A 5 31.50 2.46 9.83
CA LYS A 5 31.40 2.42 11.30
C LYS A 5 30.20 3.27 11.74
N VAL A 6 29.03 2.65 11.81
CA VAL A 6 27.78 3.28 12.27
C VAL A 6 27.14 2.43 13.36
N ASP A 7 26.49 3.08 14.33
CA ASP A 7 25.79 2.39 15.42
C ASP A 7 24.38 1.94 15.02
N THR A 8 23.82 2.52 13.97
CA THR A 8 22.45 2.24 13.51
C THR A 8 22.38 2.31 11.99
N ILE A 9 21.62 1.38 11.42
CA ILE A 9 21.28 1.34 10.00
C ILE A 9 19.77 1.45 9.88
N VAL A 10 19.29 2.50 9.21
CA VAL A 10 17.88 2.66 8.87
C VAL A 10 17.67 2.15 7.45
N VAL A 11 16.79 1.17 7.30
CA VAL A 11 16.48 0.56 6.00
C VAL A 11 15.29 1.28 5.38
N CYS A 12 15.55 2.05 4.33
CA CYS A 12 14.52 2.73 3.53
C CYS A 12 14.37 2.06 2.16
N ALA A 13 14.16 0.74 2.14
CA ALA A 13 14.18 -0.09 0.92
C ALA A 13 12.85 -0.12 0.15
N GLY A 14 11.99 0.90 0.34
CA GLY A 14 10.66 0.95 -0.28
C GLY A 14 9.55 0.42 0.62
N GLN A 15 8.43 0.05 0.01
CA GLN A 15 7.20 -0.36 0.67
C GLN A 15 6.62 -1.58 -0.03
N GLU A 16 5.92 -2.41 0.73
CA GLU A 16 5.15 -3.55 0.24
C GLU A 16 3.66 -3.31 0.48
N SER A 17 2.81 -4.04 -0.23
CA SER A 17 1.36 -3.96 -0.01
C SER A 17 1.01 -4.61 1.33
N ALA A 18 0.18 -3.94 2.13
CA ALA A 18 -0.40 -4.51 3.34
C ALA A 18 -1.79 -5.10 3.02
N ASP A 19 -1.83 -6.31 2.48
CA ASP A 19 -3.04 -6.95 1.94
C ASP A 19 -3.57 -8.13 2.76
N ASP A 20 -3.07 -8.35 3.98
CA ASP A 20 -3.44 -9.46 4.88
C ASP A 20 -4.96 -9.64 5.04
N ALA A 21 -5.70 -8.53 5.14
CA ALA A 21 -7.14 -8.54 5.33
C ALA A 21 -7.94 -8.72 4.03
N LEU A 22 -7.32 -8.60 2.86
CA LEU A 22 -8.00 -8.58 1.57
C LEU A 22 -8.63 -9.94 1.24
N SER A 23 -7.90 -11.02 1.53
CA SER A 23 -8.39 -12.39 1.33
C SER A 23 -9.59 -12.70 2.23
N LEU A 24 -9.52 -12.29 3.51
CA LEU A 24 -10.63 -12.43 4.44
C LEU A 24 -11.84 -11.62 3.97
N ALA A 25 -11.65 -10.35 3.59
CA ALA A 25 -12.72 -9.49 3.11
C ALA A 25 -13.43 -10.10 1.88
N ARG A 26 -12.67 -10.64 0.92
CA ARG A 26 -13.23 -11.31 -0.27
C ARG A 26 -14.05 -12.55 0.08
N SER A 27 -13.65 -13.28 1.13
CA SER A 27 -14.37 -14.49 1.57
C SER A 27 -15.76 -14.22 2.15
N LEU A 28 -16.07 -12.97 2.55
CA LEU A 28 -17.36 -12.58 3.11
C LEU A 28 -18.49 -12.48 2.07
N GLY A 29 -18.21 -12.74 0.78
CA GLY A 29 -19.22 -12.74 -0.28
C GLY A 29 -19.80 -11.37 -0.62
N LYS A 30 -19.15 -10.29 -0.17
CA LYS A 30 -19.52 -8.91 -0.48
C LYS A 30 -18.58 -8.33 -1.54
N PRO A 31 -19.01 -7.31 -2.32
CA PRO A 31 -18.10 -6.55 -3.16
C PRO A 31 -16.98 -5.93 -2.32
N VAL A 32 -15.73 -6.12 -2.76
CA VAL A 32 -14.53 -5.57 -2.12
C VAL A 32 -13.70 -4.86 -3.18
N HIS A 33 -13.27 -3.65 -2.87
CA HIS A 33 -12.38 -2.85 -3.72
C HIS A 33 -11.06 -2.60 -2.98
N ALA A 34 -9.94 -2.82 -3.66
CA ALA A 34 -8.62 -2.40 -3.19
C ALA A 34 -8.29 -1.03 -3.82
N ILE A 35 -7.83 -0.08 -3.01
CA ILE A 35 -7.42 1.27 -3.43
C ILE A 35 -6.10 1.66 -2.76
N GLY A 36 -5.40 2.65 -3.31
CA GLY A 36 -4.20 3.20 -2.66
C GLY A 36 -3.06 2.19 -2.52
N GLY A 37 -2.33 2.23 -1.41
CA GLY A 37 -1.13 1.42 -1.17
C GLY A 37 -1.36 -0.09 -1.19
N VAL A 38 -2.58 -0.54 -0.85
CA VAL A 38 -2.97 -1.96 -0.91
C VAL A 38 -3.06 -2.46 -2.36
N ASP A 39 -3.47 -1.61 -3.29
CA ASP A 39 -3.51 -1.93 -4.72
C ASP A 39 -2.14 -1.76 -5.40
N LYS A 40 -1.43 -0.65 -5.12
CA LYS A 40 -0.09 -0.38 -5.71
C LYS A 40 0.86 0.31 -4.72
N PRO A 41 1.80 -0.40 -4.10
CA PRO A 41 2.79 0.23 -3.22
C PRO A 41 3.79 1.08 -4.05
N GLN A 42 3.85 2.40 -3.82
CA GLN A 42 4.74 3.35 -4.51
C GLN A 42 5.12 4.53 -3.59
N GLN A 43 6.32 5.09 -3.76
CA GLN A 43 6.96 6.06 -2.82
C GLN A 43 6.27 7.45 -2.69
N LEU A 44 5.19 7.74 -3.44
CA LEU A 44 4.39 8.96 -3.29
C LEU A 44 2.89 8.60 -3.39
N ASP A 45 2.36 7.91 -2.38
CA ASP A 45 1.05 7.25 -2.47
C ASP A 45 -0.14 8.12 -2.09
N ALA A 46 0.04 9.25 -1.39
CA ALA A 46 -1.09 9.99 -0.82
C ALA A 46 -2.05 10.55 -1.88
N VAL A 47 -1.51 11.26 -2.89
CA VAL A 47 -2.32 11.85 -3.97
C VAL A 47 -3.08 10.77 -4.73
N ARG A 48 -2.41 9.66 -5.05
CA ARG A 48 -3.00 8.55 -5.78
C ARG A 48 -4.05 7.81 -4.95
N ALA A 49 -3.76 7.55 -3.66
CA ALA A 49 -4.71 6.90 -2.77
C ALA A 49 -6.00 7.73 -2.61
N ILE A 50 -5.87 9.06 -2.51
CA ILE A 50 -7.00 9.99 -2.49
C ILE A 50 -7.76 9.94 -3.82
N GLU A 51 -7.07 9.98 -4.96
CA GLU A 51 -7.68 9.89 -6.29
C GLU A 51 -8.42 8.56 -6.51
N ASP A 52 -7.81 7.44 -6.15
CA ASP A 52 -8.38 6.09 -6.27
C ASP A 52 -9.68 5.98 -5.46
N GLY A 53 -9.65 6.43 -4.19
CA GLY A 53 -10.84 6.47 -3.33
C GLY A 53 -11.93 7.40 -3.86
N THR A 54 -11.54 8.58 -4.35
CA THR A 54 -12.48 9.56 -4.92
C THR A 54 -13.17 9.00 -6.17
N ARG A 55 -12.40 8.42 -7.09
CA ARG A 55 -12.95 7.83 -8.32
C ARG A 55 -13.86 6.65 -8.04
N LEU A 56 -13.45 5.77 -7.12
CA LEU A 56 -14.28 4.63 -6.71
C LEU A 56 -15.62 5.12 -6.14
N ALA A 57 -15.57 6.07 -5.21
CA ALA A 57 -16.78 6.62 -4.58
C ALA A 57 -17.72 7.30 -5.60
N LEU A 58 -17.19 7.96 -6.63
CA LEU A 58 -18.00 8.57 -7.70
C LEU A 58 -18.58 7.56 -8.69
N SER A 59 -18.07 6.32 -8.71
CA SER A 59 -18.50 5.27 -9.65
C SER A 59 -19.54 4.30 -9.09
N LEU A 60 -19.76 4.32 -7.76
CA LEU A 60 -20.72 3.51 -7.03
C LEU A 60 -22.06 4.24 -6.88
#